data_AF-A0A2E6H7H6-F1
#
_entry.id   AF-A0A2E6H7H6-F1
#
_cell.length_a   1.000
_cell.length_b   1.000
_cell.length_c   1.000
_cell.angle_alpha   90.00
_cell.angle_beta   90.00
_cell.angle_gamma   90.00
#
_symmetry.space_group_name_H-M   'P 1'
#
loop_
_entity.id
_entity.type
_entity.pdbx_description
1 polymer ?
#
loop_
_entity_poly.entity_id
_entity_poly.type
_entity_poly.pdbx_seq_one_letter_code
_entity_poly.pdbx_strand_id
1 'polypeptide(L)'
;MLKKAQIYGRYLMNNLVLVLAGFLFSINAFAELSEVKNFGKNPGSLKMFVYTPKNVKKSAPLVVLLHGCAQSAKQYDDETGFAHMAEKTGAVLLLPEQSSSNNIQSCFNWFEPGDITRGKGEAASIINMVNHLQEKKIASKKRVFISGLSAGGAMSAVMLALYPDKFAGGGLVAGVPFGCARSMFAGFTCMRSVNKTPEQWTSLVKKAFEHRGSYPKVIIFQGTSDPFVSPKNANELLEQWGGLHKASNEELVLDNNKIVHKTYKNSKGQSKVDVVMLKGMSHGHPIDMSSGCGSSGQWVIDHGVCAAEMMSKFFNLKR
;
A
#
# COMPACT_ATOMS: atom_id res chain seq x y z
N MET A 1 -52.10 -33.52 -64.22
CA MET A 1 -50.93 -32.75 -64.72
C MET A 1 -49.66 -33.58 -64.47
N LEU A 2 -48.89 -33.82 -65.54
CA LEU A 2 -47.42 -34.06 -65.63
C LEU A 2 -46.78 -35.21 -64.78
N LYS A 3 -46.36 -36.32 -65.42
CA LYS A 3 -44.99 -36.70 -65.91
C LYS A 3 -43.97 -36.99 -64.78
N LYS A 4 -43.61 -38.25 -64.48
CA LYS A 4 -42.55 -39.15 -65.06
C LYS A 4 -41.08 -38.70 -64.91
N ALA A 5 -40.27 -39.66 -64.42
CA ALA A 5 -38.86 -40.00 -64.76
C ALA A 5 -37.71 -39.46 -63.84
N GLN A 6 -36.91 -40.37 -63.23
CA GLN A 6 -35.48 -40.69 -63.53
C GLN A 6 -34.48 -39.76 -62.77
N ILE A 7 -33.23 -40.04 -62.37
CA ILE A 7 -32.22 -41.11 -62.44
C ILE A 7 -31.04 -40.67 -61.52
N TYR A 8 -30.24 -41.63 -61.01
CA TYR A 8 -28.81 -41.63 -60.58
C TYR A 8 -28.03 -40.32 -60.31
N GLY A 9 -27.15 -40.34 -59.29
CA GLY A 9 -26.03 -39.40 -59.22
C GLY A 9 -25.12 -39.53 -57.99
N ARG A 10 -23.87 -39.92 -58.23
CA ARG A 10 -22.78 -40.25 -57.30
C ARG A 10 -22.00 -38.99 -56.84
N TYR A 11 -21.35 -39.10 -55.67
CA TYR A 11 -20.17 -38.34 -55.19
C TYR A 11 -20.25 -36.82 -55.01
N LEU A 12 -19.99 -36.36 -53.77
CA LEU A 12 -19.10 -35.22 -53.51
C LEU A 12 -18.56 -35.34 -52.08
N MET A 13 -17.26 -35.62 -51.97
CA MET A 13 -16.47 -35.42 -50.77
C MET A 13 -16.45 -33.93 -50.42
N ASN A 14 -16.89 -33.57 -49.22
CA ASN A 14 -16.59 -32.25 -48.67
C ASN A 14 -15.39 -32.36 -47.74
N ASN A 15 -14.25 -31.87 -48.22
CA ASN A 15 -13.08 -31.55 -47.43
C ASN A 15 -13.44 -30.44 -46.42
N LEU A 16 -13.52 -30.80 -45.15
CA LEU A 16 -13.63 -29.81 -44.07
C LEU A 16 -12.21 -29.33 -43.73
N VAL A 17 -11.80 -28.22 -44.34
CA VAL A 17 -10.61 -27.48 -43.91
C VAL A 17 -10.96 -26.72 -42.62
N LEU A 18 -10.54 -27.26 -41.49
CA LEU A 18 -10.58 -26.56 -40.19
C LEU A 18 -9.50 -25.47 -40.19
N VAL A 19 -9.89 -24.23 -40.52
CA VAL A 19 -9.06 -23.05 -40.25
C VAL A 19 -9.15 -22.74 -38.75
N LEU A 20 -8.15 -23.18 -37.99
CA LEU A 20 -7.92 -22.74 -36.61
C LEU A 20 -7.46 -21.28 -36.65
N ALA A 21 -8.41 -20.34 -36.54
CA ALA A 21 -8.11 -18.95 -36.26
C ALA A 21 -7.60 -18.83 -34.82
N GLY A 22 -6.29 -18.79 -34.65
CA GLY A 22 -5.66 -18.43 -33.38
C GLY A 22 -5.96 -16.98 -33.03
N PHE A 23 -6.91 -16.76 -32.12
CA PHE A 23 -7.12 -15.45 -31.51
C PHE A 23 -5.94 -15.15 -30.56
N LEU A 24 -4.95 -14.42 -31.05
CA LEU A 24 -4.04 -13.66 -30.20
C LEU A 24 -4.83 -12.50 -29.60
N PHE A 25 -5.35 -12.66 -28.39
CA PHE A 25 -5.86 -11.54 -27.61
C PHE A 25 -4.67 -10.66 -27.19
N SER A 26 -4.39 -9.63 -27.97
CA SER A 26 -3.66 -8.46 -27.49
C SER A 26 -4.60 -7.67 -26.58
N ILE A 27 -4.55 -7.97 -25.29
CA ILE A 27 -5.27 -7.20 -24.27
C ILE A 27 -4.56 -5.86 -24.13
N ASN A 28 -4.94 -4.86 -24.93
CA ASN A 28 -4.69 -3.47 -24.57
C ASN A 28 -5.67 -3.12 -23.44
N ALA A 29 -5.37 -3.59 -22.22
CA ALA A 29 -6.09 -3.17 -21.03
C ALA A 29 -5.69 -1.71 -20.76
N PHE A 30 -6.68 -0.81 -20.75
CA PHE A 30 -6.49 0.49 -20.11
C PHE A 30 -6.16 0.24 -18.63
N ALA A 31 -5.24 1.03 -18.07
CA ALA A 31 -4.88 0.95 -16.67
C ALA A 31 -6.05 1.48 -15.84
N GLU A 32 -6.86 0.57 -15.32
CA GLU A 32 -8.03 0.86 -14.50
C GLU A 32 -7.95 0.05 -13.20
N LEU A 33 -8.41 0.65 -12.11
CA LEU A 33 -8.56 -0.01 -10.83
C LEU A 33 -9.64 -1.08 -10.94
N SER A 34 -9.28 -2.34 -10.67
CA SER A 34 -10.18 -3.50 -10.87
C SER A 34 -10.38 -4.28 -9.57
N GLU A 35 -11.63 -4.69 -9.29
CA GLU A 35 -11.94 -5.54 -8.14
C GLU A 35 -11.55 -7.01 -8.44
N VAL A 36 -10.84 -7.64 -7.50
CA VAL A 36 -10.53 -9.07 -7.52
C VAL A 36 -11.31 -9.76 -6.41
N LYS A 37 -12.28 -10.60 -6.77
CA LYS A 37 -13.16 -11.26 -5.77
C LYS A 37 -12.56 -12.54 -5.16
N ASN A 38 -11.75 -13.26 -5.93
CA ASN A 38 -11.24 -14.59 -5.56
C ASN A 38 -9.72 -14.58 -5.36
N PHE A 39 -9.26 -14.14 -4.19
CA PHE A 39 -7.84 -14.09 -3.81
C PHE A 39 -7.45 -15.03 -2.66
N GLY A 40 -8.35 -15.94 -2.27
CA GLY A 40 -8.12 -16.92 -1.20
C GLY A 40 -8.81 -16.55 0.10
N LYS A 41 -8.24 -16.97 1.24
CA LYS A 41 -8.84 -16.74 2.56
C LYS A 41 -8.89 -15.23 2.88
N ASN A 42 -10.03 -14.77 3.38
CA ASN A 42 -10.28 -13.37 3.70
C ASN A 42 -10.93 -13.22 5.09
N PRO A 43 -10.24 -13.58 6.18
CA PRO A 43 -10.84 -13.58 7.53
C PRO A 43 -11.19 -12.18 8.06
N GLY A 44 -10.68 -11.12 7.45
CA GLY A 44 -11.02 -9.73 7.74
C GLY A 44 -12.08 -9.14 6.80
N SER A 45 -12.67 -9.95 5.92
CA SER A 45 -13.77 -9.56 5.03
C SER A 45 -13.50 -8.25 4.26
N LEU A 46 -12.29 -8.09 3.73
CA LEU A 46 -11.88 -6.92 2.94
C LEU A 46 -12.15 -7.13 1.45
N LYS A 47 -12.36 -6.06 0.69
CA LYS A 47 -12.31 -6.15 -0.78
C LYS A 47 -10.89 -5.94 -1.27
N MET A 48 -10.56 -6.50 -2.43
CA MET A 48 -9.26 -6.34 -3.07
C MET A 48 -9.43 -5.59 -4.39
N PHE A 49 -8.76 -4.46 -4.52
CA PHE A 49 -8.64 -3.76 -5.80
C PHE A 49 -7.19 -3.76 -6.27
N VAL A 50 -6.98 -3.80 -7.59
CA VAL A 50 -5.65 -3.81 -8.21
C VAL A 50 -5.60 -2.82 -9.35
N TYR A 51 -4.60 -1.95 -9.33
CA TYR A 51 -4.23 -1.11 -10.45
C TYR A 51 -2.96 -1.66 -11.11
N THR A 52 -3.03 -1.90 -12.41
CA THR A 52 -1.92 -2.42 -13.21
C THR A 52 -1.51 -1.37 -14.25
N PRO A 53 -0.31 -0.79 -14.17
CA PRO A 53 0.11 0.23 -15.12
C PRO A 53 0.34 -0.35 -16.51
N LYS A 54 0.23 0.48 -17.55
CA LYS A 54 0.35 0.04 -18.96
C LYS A 54 1.65 -0.70 -19.26
N ASN A 55 2.75 -0.28 -18.64
CA ASN A 55 4.09 -0.82 -18.87
C ASN A 55 4.50 -1.88 -17.82
N VAL A 56 3.54 -2.56 -17.19
CA VAL A 56 3.82 -3.57 -16.17
C VAL A 56 4.71 -4.68 -16.73
N LYS A 57 5.74 -5.06 -15.97
CA LYS A 57 6.57 -6.25 -16.25
C LYS A 57 6.17 -7.38 -15.30
N LYS A 58 6.40 -8.63 -15.70
CA LYS A 58 6.26 -9.77 -14.78
C LYS A 58 7.09 -9.54 -13.53
N SER A 59 6.55 -9.93 -12.37
CA SER A 59 7.17 -9.73 -11.06
C SER A 59 7.54 -8.27 -10.80
N ALA A 60 6.61 -7.36 -11.13
CA ALA A 60 6.73 -5.92 -10.89
C ALA A 60 6.88 -5.61 -9.38
N PRO A 61 7.47 -4.46 -9.01
CA PRO A 61 7.32 -3.94 -7.66
C PRO A 61 5.84 -3.84 -7.30
N LEU A 62 5.49 -4.15 -6.06
CA LEU A 62 4.13 -4.03 -5.55
C LEU A 62 4.09 -2.95 -4.47
N VAL A 63 3.11 -2.05 -4.54
CA VAL A 63 2.81 -1.11 -3.46
C VAL A 63 1.38 -1.36 -2.98
N VAL A 64 1.25 -1.78 -1.72
CA VAL A 64 -0.03 -1.92 -1.03
C VAL A 64 -0.45 -0.57 -0.49
N LEU A 65 -1.66 -0.10 -0.77
CA LEU A 65 -2.15 1.20 -0.37
C LEU A 65 -3.40 1.06 0.49
N LEU A 66 -3.32 1.55 1.73
CA LEU A 66 -4.39 1.49 2.71
C LEU A 66 -4.98 2.90 2.91
N HIS A 67 -6.26 3.05 2.56
CA HIS A 67 -6.99 4.31 2.69
C HIS A 67 -7.22 4.72 4.16
N GLY A 68 -7.55 5.99 4.40
CA GLY A 68 -8.00 6.48 5.70
C GLY A 68 -9.46 6.14 5.99
N CYS A 69 -9.93 6.42 7.21
CA CYS A 69 -11.33 6.25 7.57
C CYS A 69 -12.27 7.00 6.61
N ALA A 70 -13.45 6.43 6.37
CA ALA A 70 -14.51 6.92 5.48
C ALA A 70 -14.14 7.07 4.00
N GLN A 71 -12.89 6.76 3.62
CA GLN A 71 -12.47 6.68 2.22
C GLN A 71 -12.72 5.28 1.64
N SER A 72 -12.76 5.21 0.32
CA SER A 72 -12.73 3.97 -0.47
C SER A 72 -11.35 3.77 -1.11
N ALA A 73 -11.07 2.55 -1.60
CA ALA A 73 -9.85 2.30 -2.38
C ALA A 73 -9.78 3.18 -3.63
N LYS A 74 -10.92 3.37 -4.30
CA LYS A 74 -11.00 4.21 -5.51
C LYS A 74 -10.68 5.69 -5.22
N GLN A 75 -11.29 6.29 -4.20
CA GLN A 75 -10.98 7.67 -3.82
C GLN A 75 -9.50 7.85 -3.49
N TYR A 76 -8.93 6.90 -2.73
CA TYR A 76 -7.52 6.96 -2.37
C TYR A 76 -6.60 6.83 -3.59
N ASP A 77 -6.94 5.98 -4.58
CA ASP A 77 -6.22 5.86 -5.86
C ASP A 77 -6.26 7.16 -6.66
N ASP A 78 -7.47 7.71 -6.85
CA ASP A 78 -7.73 8.88 -7.68
C ASP A 78 -7.01 10.15 -7.15
N GLU A 79 -6.93 10.31 -5.83
CA GLU A 79 -6.50 11.56 -5.20
C GLU A 79 -4.99 11.61 -4.87
N THR A 80 -4.35 10.49 -4.51
CA THR A 80 -3.01 10.50 -3.88
C THR A 80 -1.82 10.53 -4.85
N GLY A 81 -2.08 10.40 -6.15
CA GLY A 81 -1.04 10.40 -7.18
C GLY A 81 -0.25 9.08 -7.30
N PHE A 82 -0.65 8.02 -6.61
CA PHE A 82 0.00 6.72 -6.72
C PHE A 82 -0.19 6.08 -8.11
N ALA A 83 -1.34 6.26 -8.78
CA ALA A 83 -1.54 5.78 -10.15
C ALA A 83 -0.53 6.39 -11.13
N HIS A 84 -0.28 7.70 -11.04
CA HIS A 84 0.76 8.38 -11.83
C HIS A 84 2.16 7.84 -11.52
N MET A 85 2.46 7.61 -10.24
CA MET A 85 3.71 6.96 -9.82
C MET A 85 3.85 5.54 -10.41
N ALA A 86 2.76 4.75 -10.40
CA ALA A 86 2.72 3.41 -10.96
C ALA A 86 3.03 3.41 -12.47
N GLU A 87 2.43 4.32 -13.23
CA GLU A 87 2.71 4.47 -14.66
C GLU A 87 4.18 4.82 -14.95
N LYS A 88 4.80 5.67 -14.11
CA LYS A 88 6.23 6.03 -14.24
C LYS A 88 7.19 4.90 -13.86
N THR A 89 6.79 3.98 -12.99
CA THR A 89 7.71 2.98 -12.39
C THR A 89 7.43 1.55 -12.84
N GLY A 90 6.27 1.29 -13.42
CA GLY A 90 5.77 -0.05 -13.68
C GLY A 90 5.42 -0.82 -12.41
N ALA A 91 5.23 -0.14 -11.27
CA ALA A 91 4.79 -0.77 -10.02
C ALA A 91 3.29 -1.08 -10.08
N VAL A 92 2.91 -2.27 -9.61
CA VAL A 92 1.50 -2.64 -9.42
C VAL A 92 1.03 -2.06 -8.10
N LEU A 93 -0.21 -1.56 -8.06
CA LEU A 93 -0.84 -1.12 -6.82
C LEU A 93 -1.88 -2.16 -6.37
N LEU A 94 -1.84 -2.49 -5.09
CA LEU A 94 -2.87 -3.30 -4.42
C LEU A 94 -3.58 -2.39 -3.42
N LEU A 95 -4.89 -2.23 -3.55
CA LEU A 95 -5.70 -1.38 -2.68
C LEU A 95 -6.76 -2.24 -1.97
N PRO A 96 -6.44 -2.78 -0.79
CA PRO A 96 -7.45 -3.34 0.11
C PRO A 96 -8.46 -2.26 0.50
N GLU A 97 -9.74 -2.59 0.47
CA GLU A 97 -10.81 -1.69 0.92
C GLU A 97 -11.52 -2.29 2.12
N GLN A 98 -11.68 -1.46 3.15
CA GLN A 98 -12.48 -1.78 4.33
C GLN A 98 -13.98 -1.64 4.04
N SER A 99 -14.79 -2.46 4.71
CA SER A 99 -16.25 -2.40 4.63
C SER A 99 -16.84 -1.76 5.89
N SER A 100 -17.91 -0.96 5.70
CA SER A 100 -18.69 -0.41 6.82
C SER A 100 -19.36 -1.48 7.69
N SER A 101 -19.50 -2.71 7.16
CA SER A 101 -19.95 -3.89 7.92
C SER A 101 -18.94 -4.37 8.97
N ASN A 102 -17.64 -4.10 8.76
CA ASN A 102 -16.57 -4.51 9.66
C ASN A 102 -16.23 -3.39 10.66
N ASN A 103 -16.34 -2.13 10.23
CA ASN A 103 -16.11 -0.94 11.03
C ASN A 103 -17.02 0.16 10.51
N ILE A 104 -17.87 0.76 11.33
CA ILE A 104 -18.90 1.72 10.86
C ILE A 104 -18.32 2.95 10.13
N GLN A 105 -17.06 3.32 10.40
CA GLN A 105 -16.35 4.40 9.73
C GLN A 105 -15.44 3.91 8.60
N SER A 106 -15.54 2.64 8.21
CA SER A 106 -14.64 1.98 7.26
C SER A 106 -13.15 2.19 7.60
N CYS A 107 -12.81 2.30 8.88
CA CYS A 107 -11.42 2.33 9.33
C CYS A 107 -10.83 0.92 9.35
N PHE A 108 -9.56 0.76 8.99
CA PHE A 108 -8.81 -0.45 9.34
C PHE A 108 -8.73 -0.60 10.86
N ASN A 109 -8.98 -1.80 11.40
CA ASN A 109 -9.01 -2.06 12.84
C ASN A 109 -7.59 -2.28 13.40
N TRP A 110 -6.72 -1.28 13.27
CA TRP A 110 -5.30 -1.31 13.65
C TRP A 110 -5.02 -1.45 15.17
N PHE A 111 -6.07 -1.44 15.99
CA PHE A 111 -5.99 -1.61 17.44
C PHE A 111 -6.64 -2.92 17.93
N GLU A 112 -7.36 -3.66 17.09
CA GLU A 112 -8.08 -4.85 17.51
C GLU A 112 -7.20 -6.11 17.40
N PRO A 113 -6.96 -6.85 18.50
CA PRO A 113 -6.10 -8.04 18.48
C PRO A 113 -6.48 -9.09 17.45
N GLY A 114 -7.78 -9.21 17.11
CA GLY A 114 -8.27 -10.12 16.06
C GLY A 114 -7.76 -9.77 14.66
N ASP A 115 -7.48 -8.50 14.41
CA ASP A 115 -7.10 -7.94 13.11
C ASP A 115 -5.61 -7.62 12.99
N ILE A 116 -4.93 -7.41 14.12
CA ILE A 116 -3.49 -7.08 14.19
C ILE A 116 -2.61 -8.22 14.70
N THR A 117 -3.04 -9.46 14.50
CA THR A 117 -2.25 -10.66 14.78
C THR A 117 -1.89 -11.38 13.47
N ARG A 118 -0.63 -11.79 13.32
CA ARG A 118 -0.16 -12.51 12.13
C ARG A 118 -1.07 -13.73 11.87
N GLY A 119 -1.55 -13.87 10.63
CA GLY A 119 -2.44 -14.97 10.24
C GLY A 119 -3.91 -14.82 10.66
N LYS A 120 -4.33 -13.68 11.23
CA LYS A 120 -5.73 -13.40 11.59
C LYS A 120 -6.27 -12.11 10.95
N GLY A 121 -7.61 -12.02 10.88
CA GLY A 121 -8.38 -10.82 10.53
C GLY A 121 -7.89 -10.04 9.30
N GLU A 122 -7.92 -8.72 9.41
CA GLU A 122 -7.51 -7.81 8.33
C GLU A 122 -6.04 -8.05 7.92
N ALA A 123 -5.11 -8.21 8.87
CA ALA A 123 -3.70 -8.44 8.55
C ALA A 123 -3.46 -9.71 7.71
N ALA A 124 -4.20 -10.79 7.96
CA ALA A 124 -4.16 -11.99 7.14
C ALA A 124 -4.78 -11.79 5.75
N SER A 125 -5.85 -11.01 5.68
CA SER A 125 -6.54 -10.73 4.42
C SER A 125 -5.61 -9.94 3.48
N ILE A 126 -4.96 -8.90 3.98
CA ILE A 126 -3.99 -8.10 3.22
C ILE A 126 -2.83 -8.96 2.72
N ILE A 127 -2.24 -9.82 3.58
CA ILE A 127 -1.12 -10.65 3.11
C ILE A 127 -1.55 -11.73 2.11
N ASN A 128 -2.79 -12.23 2.20
CA ASN A 128 -3.32 -13.17 1.22
C ASN A 128 -3.52 -12.52 -0.15
N MET A 129 -3.94 -11.24 -0.20
CA MET A 129 -3.97 -10.47 -1.44
C MET A 129 -2.57 -10.29 -2.05
N VAL A 130 -1.55 -10.01 -1.22
CA VAL A 130 -0.15 -9.94 -1.67
C VAL A 130 0.31 -11.29 -2.23
N ASN A 131 0.07 -12.39 -1.50
CA ASN A 131 0.45 -13.73 -1.94
C ASN A 131 -0.24 -14.10 -3.27
N HIS A 132 -1.52 -13.76 -3.43
CA HIS A 132 -2.27 -13.98 -4.68
C HIS A 132 -1.58 -13.35 -5.89
N LEU A 133 -1.15 -12.09 -5.77
CA LEU A 133 -0.43 -11.40 -6.86
C LEU A 133 0.96 -11.99 -7.12
N GLN A 134 1.64 -12.48 -6.08
CA GLN A 134 2.94 -13.14 -6.21
C GLN A 134 2.83 -14.51 -6.89
N GLU A 135 1.83 -15.31 -6.54
CA GLU A 135 1.55 -16.61 -7.14
C GLU A 135 1.22 -16.48 -8.64
N LYS A 136 0.46 -15.45 -9.00
CA LYS A 136 0.19 -15.08 -10.40
C LYS A 136 1.39 -14.47 -11.14
N LYS A 137 2.54 -14.31 -10.49
CA LYS A 137 3.76 -13.67 -11.02
C LYS A 137 3.54 -12.23 -11.49
N ILE A 138 2.49 -11.57 -10.98
CA ILE A 138 2.21 -10.14 -11.19
C ILE A 138 3.16 -9.32 -10.32
N ALA A 139 3.21 -9.66 -9.02
CA ALA A 139 4.04 -8.98 -8.03
C ALA A 139 5.36 -9.70 -7.74
N SER A 140 6.39 -8.92 -7.44
CA SER A 140 7.68 -9.41 -6.95
C SER A 140 7.55 -10.03 -5.56
N LYS A 141 8.32 -11.09 -5.30
CA LYS A 141 8.45 -11.66 -3.94
C LYS A 141 9.29 -10.82 -2.98
N LYS A 142 10.14 -9.92 -3.51
CA LYS A 142 11.14 -9.17 -2.72
C LYS A 142 10.92 -7.66 -2.73
N ARG A 143 10.20 -7.14 -3.73
CA ARG A 143 9.95 -5.70 -3.91
C ARG A 143 8.49 -5.40 -3.60
N VAL A 144 8.08 -5.66 -2.36
CA VAL A 144 6.74 -5.35 -1.86
C VAL A 144 6.86 -4.23 -0.84
N PHE A 145 6.06 -3.19 -1.01
CA PHE A 145 6.01 -2.04 -0.15
C PHE A 145 4.57 -1.82 0.29
N ILE A 146 4.37 -1.10 1.39
CA ILE A 146 3.03 -0.77 1.89
C ILE A 146 2.98 0.68 2.35
N SER A 147 1.88 1.38 2.09
CA SER A 147 1.67 2.73 2.55
C SER A 147 0.22 2.96 2.90
N GLY A 148 -0.05 3.94 3.75
CA GLY A 148 -1.42 4.34 4.04
C GLY A 148 -1.51 5.64 4.81
N LEU A 149 -2.74 6.15 4.87
CA LEU A 149 -3.11 7.36 5.58
C LEU A 149 -3.90 7.04 6.84
N SER A 150 -3.62 7.73 7.96
CA SER A 150 -4.44 7.66 9.18
C SER A 150 -4.55 6.21 9.71
N ALA A 151 -5.75 5.66 9.82
CA ALA A 151 -5.98 4.24 10.12
C ALA A 151 -5.21 3.29 9.17
N GLY A 152 -5.11 3.62 7.88
CA GLY A 152 -4.29 2.89 6.91
C GLY A 152 -2.78 3.05 7.16
N GLY A 153 -2.35 4.21 7.66
CA GLY A 153 -0.96 4.44 8.09
C GLY A 153 -0.60 3.62 9.33
N ALA A 154 -1.50 3.56 10.31
CA ALA A 154 -1.38 2.70 11.48
C ALA A 154 -1.38 1.21 11.11
N MET A 155 -2.29 0.78 10.24
CA MET A 155 -2.34 -0.59 9.75
C MET A 155 -1.12 -0.96 8.89
N SER A 156 -0.54 0.01 8.18
CA SER A 156 0.74 -0.19 7.48
C SER A 156 1.86 -0.51 8.49
N ALA A 157 1.95 0.21 9.61
CA ALA A 157 2.91 -0.11 10.67
C ALA A 157 2.69 -1.51 11.27
N VAL A 158 1.42 -1.92 11.45
CA VAL A 158 1.05 -3.29 11.84
C VAL A 158 1.58 -4.31 10.85
N MET A 159 1.31 -4.13 9.55
CA MET A 159 1.73 -5.07 8.52
C MET A 159 3.25 -5.21 8.42
N LEU A 160 3.98 -4.09 8.56
CA LEU A 160 5.44 -4.09 8.56
C LEU A 160 6.02 -4.85 9.77
N ALA A 161 5.40 -4.72 10.95
CA ALA A 161 5.82 -5.41 12.16
C ALA A 161 5.47 -6.91 12.15
N LEU A 162 4.29 -7.26 11.63
CA LEU A 162 3.81 -8.64 11.58
C LEU A 162 4.44 -9.44 10.45
N TYR A 163 4.75 -8.82 9.31
CA TYR A 163 5.27 -9.48 8.11
C TYR A 163 6.57 -8.84 7.59
N PRO A 164 7.62 -8.70 8.43
CA PRO A 164 8.89 -8.11 8.01
C PRO A 164 9.63 -8.98 6.97
N ASP A 165 9.24 -10.24 6.83
CA ASP A 165 9.71 -11.18 5.80
C ASP A 165 9.06 -10.96 4.42
N LYS A 166 7.98 -10.18 4.36
CA LYS A 166 7.20 -9.94 3.13
C LYS A 166 7.41 -8.54 2.55
N PHE A 167 7.58 -7.53 3.41
CA PHE A 167 7.73 -6.14 3.00
C PHE A 167 9.19 -5.69 3.02
N ALA A 168 9.60 -4.96 1.99
CA ALA A 168 10.91 -4.31 1.90
C ALA A 168 10.92 -2.90 2.52
N GLY A 169 9.76 -2.27 2.62
CA GLY A 169 9.60 -0.97 3.26
C GLY A 169 8.17 -0.46 3.28
N GLY A 170 7.92 0.67 3.92
CA GLY A 170 6.61 1.30 3.89
C GLY A 170 6.57 2.79 4.17
N GLY A 171 5.42 3.39 3.84
CA GLY A 171 5.12 4.81 3.99
C GLY A 171 4.02 5.01 5.04
N LEU A 172 4.28 5.80 6.07
CA LEU A 172 3.36 5.96 7.20
C LEU A 172 2.90 7.43 7.23
N VAL A 173 1.72 7.70 6.69
CA VAL A 173 1.17 9.06 6.62
C VAL A 173 0.15 9.25 7.73
N ALA A 174 0.41 10.21 8.63
CA ALA A 174 -0.43 10.47 9.81
C ALA A 174 -0.82 9.20 10.59
N GLY A 175 0.13 8.25 10.70
CA GLY A 175 -0.05 6.96 11.38
C GLY A 175 0.44 6.97 12.82
N VAL A 176 0.41 5.80 13.46
CA VAL A 176 0.90 5.59 14.83
C VAL A 176 1.82 4.36 14.93
N PRO A 177 2.67 4.27 15.98
CA PRO A 177 3.54 3.11 16.17
C PRO A 177 2.79 1.79 16.36
N PHE A 178 3.36 0.70 15.86
CA PHE A 178 2.82 -0.63 16.12
C PHE A 178 2.84 -0.97 17.61
N GLY A 179 1.77 -1.57 18.12
CA GLY A 179 1.67 -2.04 19.50
C GLY A 179 1.41 -0.94 20.53
N CYS A 180 1.14 0.29 20.09
CA CYS A 180 0.73 1.38 20.98
C CYS A 180 -0.68 1.18 21.57
N ALA A 181 -1.53 0.39 20.91
CA ALA A 181 -2.90 0.10 21.31
C ALA A 181 -3.26 -1.38 21.05
N ARG A 182 -4.18 -1.90 21.86
CA ARG A 182 -4.79 -3.25 21.72
C ARG A 182 -6.30 -3.24 22.01
N SER A 183 -6.93 -2.07 21.92
CA SER A 183 -8.36 -1.84 22.03
C SER A 183 -8.70 -0.46 21.49
N MET A 184 -9.97 -0.22 21.16
CA MET A 184 -10.44 1.09 20.70
C MET A 184 -10.08 2.24 21.66
N PHE A 185 -10.29 2.05 22.97
CA PHE A 185 -9.98 3.08 23.97
C PHE A 185 -8.48 3.42 23.99
N ALA A 186 -7.62 2.39 24.00
CA ALA A 186 -6.18 2.58 23.89
C ALA A 186 -5.79 3.20 22.54
N GLY A 187 -6.56 2.94 21.49
CA GLY A 187 -6.41 3.57 20.18
C GLY A 187 -6.51 5.09 20.26
N PHE A 188 -7.54 5.62 20.91
CA PHE A 188 -7.68 7.07 21.14
C PHE A 188 -6.51 7.65 21.95
N THR A 189 -6.02 6.93 22.96
CA THR A 189 -4.83 7.35 23.70
C THR A 189 -3.59 7.37 22.80
N CYS A 190 -3.40 6.35 21.98
CA CYS A 190 -2.28 6.28 21.05
C CYS A 190 -2.31 7.38 19.98
N MET A 191 -3.48 7.73 19.45
CA MET A 191 -3.63 8.85 18.52
C MET A 191 -3.19 10.19 19.15
N ARG A 192 -3.35 10.36 20.47
CA ARG A 192 -2.82 11.51 21.23
C ARG A 192 -1.33 11.40 21.57
N SER A 193 -0.67 10.36 21.09
CA SER A 193 0.70 9.94 21.40
C SER A 193 0.83 9.30 22.77
N VAL A 194 1.51 8.15 22.82
CA VAL A 194 2.07 7.55 24.03
C VAL A 194 3.57 7.59 23.91
N ASN A 195 4.27 7.98 24.97
CA ASN A 195 5.73 8.04 24.98
C ASN A 195 6.31 6.70 25.45
N LYS A 196 7.24 6.12 24.69
CA LYS A 196 8.03 4.94 25.09
C LYS A 196 9.46 5.08 24.60
N THR A 197 10.41 4.44 25.28
CA THR A 197 11.79 4.45 24.81
C THR A 197 11.94 3.65 23.50
N PRO A 198 12.99 3.91 22.69
CA PRO A 198 13.31 3.08 21.52
C PRO A 198 13.38 1.58 21.84
N GLU A 199 13.92 1.19 22.99
CA GLU A 199 13.99 -0.22 23.42
C GLU A 199 12.59 -0.81 23.64
N GLN A 200 11.70 -0.07 24.28
CA GLN A 200 10.32 -0.49 24.50
C GLN A 200 9.57 -0.62 23.16
N TRP A 201 9.73 0.35 22.26
CA TRP A 201 9.11 0.30 20.94
C TRP A 201 9.63 -0.86 20.07
N THR A 202 10.95 -1.04 20.01
CA THR A 202 11.57 -2.11 19.23
C THR A 202 11.24 -3.49 19.79
N SER A 203 11.08 -3.61 21.11
CA SER A 203 10.64 -4.85 21.77
C SER A 203 9.24 -5.26 21.30
N LEU A 204 8.32 -4.31 21.13
CA LEU A 204 6.97 -4.60 20.62
C LEU A 204 7.02 -5.18 19.20
N VAL A 205 7.83 -4.60 18.30
CA VAL A 205 7.98 -5.13 16.93
C VAL A 205 8.65 -6.50 16.93
N LYS A 206 9.73 -6.69 17.70
CA LYS A 206 10.44 -7.98 17.79
C LYS A 206 9.59 -9.10 18.37
N LYS A 207 8.67 -8.80 19.28
CA LYS A 207 7.71 -9.77 19.85
C LYS A 207 6.57 -10.14 18.90
N ALA A 208 6.32 -9.32 17.87
CA ALA A 208 5.24 -9.56 16.93
C ALA A 208 5.51 -10.79 16.04
N PHE A 209 6.77 -10.99 15.65
CA PHE A 209 7.24 -12.12 14.86
C PHE A 209 8.75 -12.28 15.00
N GLU A 210 9.24 -13.52 15.24
CA GLU A 210 10.68 -13.80 15.29
C GLU A 210 11.29 -13.68 13.89
N HIS A 211 11.90 -12.52 13.61
CA HIS A 211 12.56 -12.24 12.34
C HIS A 211 14.07 -12.18 12.49
N ARG A 212 14.78 -12.97 11.66
CA ARG A 212 16.26 -13.03 11.64
C ARG A 212 16.89 -12.18 10.51
N GLY A 213 16.06 -11.56 9.66
CA GLY A 213 16.51 -10.73 8.54
C GLY A 213 16.58 -9.24 8.86
N SER A 214 16.81 -8.43 7.83
CA SER A 214 16.66 -6.98 7.94
C SER A 214 15.19 -6.61 8.07
N TYR A 215 14.89 -5.63 8.94
CA TYR A 215 13.55 -5.04 9.01
C TYR A 215 13.29 -4.14 7.80
N PRO A 216 12.01 -3.90 7.46
CA PRO A 216 11.64 -2.94 6.42
C PRO A 216 12.15 -1.52 6.73
N LYS A 217 12.49 -0.75 5.70
CA LYS A 217 12.75 0.70 5.84
C LYS A 217 11.44 1.49 5.81
N VAL A 218 11.36 2.63 6.49
CA VAL A 218 10.12 3.42 6.53
C VAL A 218 10.33 4.89 6.19
N ILE A 219 9.33 5.50 5.58
CA ILE A 219 9.25 6.95 5.43
C ILE A 219 7.96 7.44 6.08
N ILE A 220 8.06 8.45 6.94
CA ILE A 220 6.98 8.95 7.78
C ILE A 220 6.60 10.35 7.29
N PHE A 221 5.31 10.60 7.11
CA PHE A 221 4.78 11.92 6.77
C PHE A 221 3.81 12.38 7.84
N GLN A 222 3.97 13.60 8.33
CA GLN A 222 3.13 14.13 9.39
C GLN A 222 2.92 15.63 9.25
N GLY A 223 1.65 16.05 9.18
CA GLY A 223 1.26 17.46 9.31
C GLY A 223 1.45 17.92 10.75
N THR A 224 2.03 19.11 10.96
CA THR A 224 2.28 19.63 12.32
C THR A 224 1.02 20.22 12.98
N SER A 225 -0.06 20.40 12.23
CA SER A 225 -1.34 20.93 12.71
C SER A 225 -2.45 19.87 12.68
N ASP A 226 -2.08 18.58 12.66
CA ASP A 226 -3.00 17.45 12.65
C ASP A 226 -3.80 17.36 13.98
N PRO A 227 -5.13 17.53 13.95
CA PRO A 227 -5.96 17.51 15.16
C PRO A 227 -6.38 16.09 15.58
N PHE A 228 -6.19 15.08 14.73
CA PHE A 228 -6.65 13.72 14.96
C PHE A 228 -5.52 12.80 15.43
N VAL A 229 -4.38 12.85 14.76
CA VAL A 229 -3.19 12.09 15.11
C VAL A 229 -2.09 13.06 15.49
N SER A 230 -1.73 13.09 16.77
CA SER A 230 -0.75 14.02 17.30
C SER A 230 0.56 13.94 16.51
N PRO A 231 1.15 15.07 16.11
CA PRO A 231 2.43 15.08 15.40
C PRO A 231 3.57 14.42 16.17
N LYS A 232 3.44 14.26 17.49
CA LYS A 232 4.37 13.52 18.34
C LYS A 232 4.52 12.05 17.91
N ASN A 233 3.47 11.45 17.32
CA ASN A 233 3.55 10.08 16.81
C ASN A 233 4.59 9.90 15.70
N ALA A 234 4.98 10.95 14.97
CA ALA A 234 6.10 10.87 14.02
C ALA A 234 7.44 10.61 14.73
N ASN A 235 7.64 11.18 15.92
CA ASN A 235 8.82 10.92 16.74
C ASN A 235 8.76 9.51 17.34
N GLU A 236 7.62 9.06 17.85
CA GLU A 236 7.48 7.70 18.37
C GLU A 236 7.69 6.64 17.28
N LEU A 237 7.21 6.90 16.05
CA LEU A 237 7.48 6.07 14.88
C LEU A 237 8.97 6.07 14.53
N LEU A 238 9.63 7.23 14.57
CA LEU A 238 11.07 7.32 14.40
C LEU A 238 11.82 6.53 15.47
N GLU A 239 11.42 6.60 16.74
CA GLU A 239 12.06 5.84 17.82
C GLU A 239 11.87 4.33 17.63
N GLN A 240 10.66 3.90 17.23
CA GLN A 240 10.36 2.50 16.93
C GLN A 240 11.21 1.97 15.78
N TRP A 241 11.16 2.62 14.62
CA TRP A 241 11.82 2.13 13.41
C TRP A 241 13.32 2.46 13.39
N GLY A 242 13.70 3.65 13.84
CA GLY A 242 15.10 4.06 13.98
C GLY A 242 15.84 3.18 14.98
N GLY A 243 15.22 2.83 16.11
CA GLY A 243 15.77 1.89 17.07
C GLY A 243 16.00 0.49 16.49
N LEU A 244 15.10 -0.02 15.62
CA LEU A 244 15.26 -1.32 14.97
C LEU A 244 16.50 -1.35 14.06
N HIS A 245 16.79 -0.22 13.42
CA HIS A 245 17.90 -0.07 12.49
C HIS A 245 19.19 0.43 13.12
N LYS A 246 19.15 0.78 14.42
CA LYS A 246 20.22 1.56 15.10
C LYS A 246 20.62 2.78 14.26
N ALA A 247 19.61 3.46 13.72
CA ALA A 247 19.83 4.53 12.76
C ALA A 247 20.17 5.84 13.48
N SER A 248 21.18 6.55 12.99
CA SER A 248 21.58 7.87 13.46
C SER A 248 21.37 8.91 12.36
N ASN A 249 21.16 10.16 12.77
CA ASN A 249 20.81 11.24 11.87
C ASN A 249 22.01 11.68 11.02
N GLU A 250 21.80 11.85 9.72
CA GLU A 250 22.62 12.67 8.85
C GLU A 250 21.67 13.37 7.87
N GLU A 251 21.64 14.71 7.90
CA GLU A 251 21.02 15.61 6.91
C GLU A 251 19.61 16.19 7.23
N LEU A 252 19.44 17.49 6.93
CA LEU A 252 18.27 18.33 7.27
C LEU A 252 17.99 19.40 6.19
N VAL A 253 16.69 19.65 5.96
CA VAL A 253 16.00 20.82 5.33
C VAL A 253 15.77 20.74 3.81
N LEU A 254 14.48 20.82 3.45
CA LEU A 254 14.02 21.26 2.13
C LEU A 254 13.02 22.43 2.33
N ASP A 255 13.19 23.50 1.56
CA ASP A 255 12.20 24.58 1.36
C ASP A 255 11.71 25.36 2.60
N ASN A 256 12.42 26.47 2.91
CA ASN A 256 11.96 27.61 3.71
C ASN A 256 11.22 27.29 5.04
N ASN A 257 11.60 26.22 5.73
CA ASN A 257 10.96 25.72 6.96
C ASN A 257 9.48 25.27 6.81
N LYS A 258 8.92 25.17 5.60
CA LYS A 258 7.57 24.63 5.38
C LYS A 258 7.58 23.10 5.43
N ILE A 259 8.68 22.50 4.97
CA ILE A 259 8.87 21.05 4.91
C ILE A 259 10.16 20.73 5.67
N VAL A 260 10.14 19.76 6.57
CA VAL A 260 11.35 19.30 7.27
C VAL A 260 11.51 17.83 6.99
N HIS A 261 12.42 17.50 6.08
CA HIS A 261 12.82 16.13 5.76
C HIS A 261 14.12 15.81 6.50
N LYS A 262 14.10 14.73 7.30
CA LYS A 262 15.25 14.16 8.00
C LYS A 262 15.48 12.74 7.53
N THR A 263 16.74 12.37 7.31
CA THR A 263 17.14 11.02 6.90
C THR A 263 17.98 10.37 8.00
N TYR A 264 17.61 9.14 8.37
CA TYR A 264 18.30 8.36 9.38
C TYR A 264 18.90 7.12 8.73
N LYS A 265 20.21 7.00 8.84
CA LYS A 265 21.01 5.94 8.21
C LYS A 265 21.51 4.94 9.24
N ASN A 266 21.64 3.67 8.85
CA ASN A 266 22.32 2.68 9.67
C ASN A 266 23.85 2.86 9.61
N SER A 267 24.59 2.04 10.36
CA SER A 267 26.07 2.04 10.37
C SER A 267 26.74 1.74 9.01
N LYS A 268 25.97 1.31 8.01
CA LYS A 268 26.44 1.08 6.63
C LYS A 268 26.13 2.26 5.70
N GLY A 269 25.65 3.39 6.23
CA GLY A 269 25.27 4.57 5.46
C GLY A 269 23.98 4.40 4.65
N GLN A 270 23.20 3.33 4.88
CA GLN A 270 21.95 3.10 4.16
C GLN A 270 20.80 3.84 4.84
N SER A 271 20.04 4.66 4.11
CA SER A 271 18.80 5.27 4.62
C SER A 271 17.79 4.20 5.03
N LYS A 272 17.34 4.27 6.27
CA LYS A 272 16.39 3.32 6.88
C LYS A 272 15.11 3.96 7.37
N VAL A 273 15.19 5.20 7.84
CA VAL A 273 14.01 5.96 8.27
C VAL A 273 14.11 7.36 7.69
N ASP A 274 13.08 7.79 6.98
CA ASP A 274 12.90 9.18 6.59
C ASP A 274 11.72 9.76 7.39
N VAL A 275 11.86 10.99 7.88
CA VAL A 275 10.78 11.72 8.58
C VAL A 275 10.54 13.03 7.86
N VAL A 276 9.32 13.23 7.37
CA VAL A 276 8.89 14.41 6.62
C VAL A 276 7.79 15.10 7.42
N MET A 277 8.17 16.16 8.13
CA MET A 277 7.23 17.00 8.88
C MET A 277 6.77 18.17 8.00
N LEU A 278 5.46 18.38 7.94
CA LEU A 278 4.82 19.33 7.02
C LEU A 278 4.20 20.45 7.86
N LYS A 279 4.90 21.57 7.95
CA LYS A 279 4.53 22.68 8.83
C LYS A 279 3.19 23.27 8.39
N GLY A 280 2.27 23.42 9.34
CA GLY A 280 0.95 23.99 9.13
C GLY A 280 -0.07 23.05 8.47
N MET A 281 0.36 21.91 7.91
CA MET A 281 -0.54 20.96 7.29
C MET A 281 -1.39 20.23 8.35
N SER A 282 -2.69 20.07 8.04
CA SER A 282 -3.64 19.30 8.85
C SER A 282 -3.50 17.78 8.62
N HIS A 283 -4.48 16.99 9.04
CA HIS A 283 -4.55 15.55 8.84
C HIS A 283 -4.82 15.19 7.38
N GLY A 284 -3.88 14.55 6.68
CA GLY A 284 -4.09 14.12 5.30
C GLY A 284 -2.85 13.60 4.59
N HIS A 285 -3.05 13.11 3.36
CA HIS A 285 -1.99 12.72 2.44
C HIS A 285 -1.46 13.95 1.69
N PRO A 286 -0.17 14.27 1.76
CA PRO A 286 0.37 15.43 1.07
C PRO A 286 0.56 15.14 -0.42
N ILE A 287 0.11 16.08 -1.24
CA ILE A 287 0.32 16.07 -2.68
C ILE A 287 0.94 17.40 -3.15
N ASP A 288 1.24 17.45 -4.45
CA ASP A 288 1.71 18.65 -5.14
C ASP A 288 1.02 18.71 -6.51
N MET A 289 -0.10 19.42 -6.57
CA MET A 289 -0.90 19.51 -7.80
C MET A 289 -0.13 20.24 -8.92
N SER A 290 0.78 21.15 -8.56
CA SER A 290 1.60 21.89 -9.54
C SER A 290 2.56 20.97 -10.31
N SER A 291 2.97 19.85 -9.70
CA SER A 291 3.77 18.80 -10.35
C SER A 291 2.92 17.74 -11.08
N GLY A 292 1.59 17.84 -11.02
CA GLY A 292 0.66 16.80 -11.47
C GLY A 292 0.60 15.59 -10.53
N CYS A 293 1.05 15.72 -9.29
CA CYS A 293 0.92 14.68 -8.28
C CYS A 293 -0.41 14.83 -7.55
N GLY A 294 -1.34 13.92 -7.84
CA GLY A 294 -2.61 13.82 -7.12
C GLY A 294 -3.60 14.94 -7.42
N SER A 295 -4.70 14.94 -6.68
CA SER A 295 -5.75 15.95 -6.71
C SER A 295 -6.26 16.16 -5.29
N SER A 296 -6.52 17.41 -4.92
CA SER A 296 -6.96 17.72 -3.55
C SER A 296 -8.33 17.10 -3.27
N GLY A 297 -8.46 16.55 -2.07
CA GLY A 297 -9.68 15.94 -1.55
C GLY A 297 -9.81 16.24 -0.06
N GLN A 298 -10.83 15.69 0.60
CA GLN A 298 -11.07 15.96 2.02
C GLN A 298 -9.86 15.58 2.91
N TRP A 299 -9.16 14.50 2.55
CA TRP A 299 -8.02 13.97 3.30
C TRP A 299 -6.74 13.91 2.47
N VAL A 300 -6.72 14.62 1.33
CA VAL A 300 -5.57 14.71 0.44
C VAL A 300 -5.31 16.19 0.19
N ILE A 301 -4.18 16.69 0.68
CA ILE A 301 -3.93 18.11 0.85
C ILE A 301 -2.77 18.52 -0.06
N ASP A 302 -3.02 19.47 -0.96
CA ASP A 302 -1.93 20.13 -1.68
C ASP A 302 -1.09 20.98 -0.72
N HIS A 303 0.12 20.50 -0.46
CA HIS A 303 1.08 21.18 0.41
C HIS A 303 2.43 21.40 -0.28
N GLY A 304 2.50 21.23 -1.60
CA GLY A 304 3.74 21.31 -2.38
C GLY A 304 4.69 20.13 -2.12
N VAL A 305 4.15 18.98 -1.69
CA VAL A 305 4.94 17.75 -1.48
C VAL A 305 4.22 16.56 -2.06
N CYS A 306 4.80 15.92 -3.06
CA CYS A 306 4.29 14.65 -3.58
C CYS A 306 4.79 13.46 -2.74
N ALA A 307 4.00 13.00 -1.75
CA ALA A 307 4.37 11.83 -0.95
C ALA A 307 4.56 10.56 -1.80
N ALA A 308 3.70 10.32 -2.80
CA ALA A 308 3.83 9.17 -3.68
C ALA A 308 5.19 9.11 -4.42
N GLU A 309 5.69 10.26 -4.90
CA GLU A 309 6.99 10.32 -5.56
C GLU A 309 8.16 10.22 -4.59
N MET A 310 8.06 10.84 -3.41
CA MET A 310 9.07 10.69 -2.36
C MET A 310 9.20 9.24 -1.90
N MET A 311 8.07 8.55 -1.69
CA MET A 311 8.03 7.12 -1.39
C MET A 311 8.62 6.29 -2.53
N SER A 312 8.30 6.61 -3.78
CA SER A 312 8.85 5.93 -4.95
C SER A 312 10.38 6.00 -5.01
N LYS A 313 10.95 7.18 -4.76
CA LYS A 313 12.40 7.39 -4.62
C LYS A 313 12.96 6.62 -3.44
N PHE A 314 12.36 6.80 -2.25
CA PHE A 314 12.80 6.15 -1.03
C PHE A 314 12.79 4.61 -1.17
N PHE A 315 11.82 4.02 -1.86
CA PHE A 315 11.71 2.59 -2.10
C PHE A 315 12.58 2.07 -3.25
N ASN A 316 13.21 2.95 -4.04
CA ASN A 316 13.93 2.62 -5.27
C ASN A 316 13.04 1.88 -6.29
N LEU A 317 11.83 2.41 -6.57
CA LEU A 317 10.88 1.76 -7.47
C LEU A 317 11.30 1.83 -8.94
N LYS A 318 11.91 2.94 -9.37
CA LYS A 318 12.54 3.04 -10.70
C LYS A 318 13.68 2.03 -10.80
N ARG A 319 13.78 1.35 -11.94
CA ARG A 319 14.90 0.46 -12.26
C ARG A 319 16.00 1.25 -12.96
#